data_AF-A0A3D6C300-F1
#
_entry.id   AF-A0A3D6C300-F1
#
_cell.length_a   1.000
_cell.length_b   1.000
_cell.length_c   1.000
_cell.angle_alpha   90.00
_cell.angle_beta   90.00
_cell.angle_gamma   90.00
#
_symmetry.space_group_name_H-M   'P 1'
#
loop_
_entity.id
_entity.type
_entity.pdbx_description
1 polymer ?
#
loop_
_entity_poly.entity_id
_entity_poly.type
_entity_poly.pdbx_seq_one_letter_code
_entity_poly.pdbx_strand_id
1 'polypeptide(L)'
;MAIFARKIKKTQGQSPGSLVFVGSRKVETADMRVIDYAPSSVTDQALADIEDGVPFKDSDSVSWVNVNGLHNEALIGDIGKVFGIHPLVLEDILNTGQRL
;
A
#
# COMPACT_ATOMS: atom_id res chain seq x y z
N MET A 1 14.07 -26.70 11.39
CA MET A 1 14.04 -25.56 10.44
C MET A 1 13.42 -26.04 9.15
N ALA A 2 12.22 -25.56 8.80
CA ALA A 2 11.58 -25.90 7.54
C ALA A 2 11.80 -24.72 6.57
N ILE A 3 12.43 -25.00 5.43
CA ILE A 3 12.54 -24.03 4.34
C ILE A 3 11.17 -24.00 3.66
N PHE A 4 10.37 -22.97 3.92
CA PHE A 4 9.15 -22.71 3.17
C PHE A 4 9.52 -22.15 1.79
N ALA A 5 9.94 -23.02 0.87
CA ALA A 5 10.03 -22.65 -0.54
C ALA A 5 8.60 -22.36 -1.04
N ARG A 6 8.19 -21.09 -1.15
CA ARG A 6 6.83 -20.71 -1.51
C ARG A 6 6.77 -19.79 -2.74
N LYS A 7 6.10 -20.31 -3.78
CA LYS A 7 5.70 -19.74 -5.09
C LYS A 7 6.22 -18.33 -5.44
N ILE A 8 7.43 -18.26 -5.98
CA ILE A 8 7.91 -17.13 -6.83
C ILE A 8 7.24 -17.15 -8.23
N LYS A 9 6.39 -18.15 -8.53
CA LYS A 9 5.80 -18.37 -9.87
C LYS A 9 4.91 -17.24 -10.39
N LYS A 10 4.45 -16.29 -9.57
CA LYS A 10 3.46 -15.27 -9.99
C LYS A 10 4.04 -14.09 -10.77
N THR A 11 5.31 -13.75 -10.56
CA THR A 11 5.96 -12.58 -11.20
C THR A 11 6.90 -12.95 -12.34
N GLN A 12 7.09 -14.25 -12.63
CA GLN A 12 7.97 -14.71 -13.70
C GLN A 12 7.46 -14.25 -15.07
N GLY A 13 8.30 -13.55 -15.82
CA GLY A 13 8.00 -13.05 -17.17
C GLY A 13 7.25 -11.72 -17.19
N GLN A 14 6.97 -11.10 -16.04
CA GLN A 14 6.42 -9.75 -15.97
C GLN A 14 7.51 -8.70 -16.21
N SER A 15 7.11 -7.56 -16.77
CA SER A 15 7.98 -6.38 -16.86
C SER A 15 8.29 -5.82 -15.47
N PRO A 16 9.48 -5.23 -15.26
CA PRO A 16 9.76 -4.47 -14.04
C PRO A 16 8.72 -3.36 -13.82
N GLY A 17 8.27 -3.19 -12.58
CA GLY A 17 7.22 -2.25 -12.20
C GLY A 17 5.80 -2.79 -12.35
N SER A 18 5.63 -4.06 -12.72
CA SER A 18 4.32 -4.71 -12.73
C SER A 18 3.79 -4.89 -11.31
N LEU A 19 2.60 -4.36 -11.05
CA LEU A 19 1.94 -4.48 -9.75
C LEU A 19 1.29 -5.85 -9.62
N VAL A 20 1.99 -6.81 -9.02
CA VAL A 20 1.48 -8.16 -8.78
C VAL A 20 1.60 -8.52 -7.32
N PHE A 21 0.46 -8.80 -6.67
CA PHE A 21 0.45 -9.21 -5.27
C PHE A 21 1.02 -10.63 -5.11
N VAL A 22 2.18 -10.69 -4.43
CA VAL A 22 2.85 -11.94 -4.04
C VAL A 22 2.80 -12.06 -2.52
N GLY A 23 1.79 -12.80 -2.05
CA GLY A 23 1.57 -12.99 -0.63
C GLY A 23 0.35 -13.84 -0.32
N SER A 24 0.11 -14.06 0.98
CA SER A 24 -1.15 -14.59 1.48
C SER A 24 -2.11 -13.44 1.77
N ARG A 25 -3.31 -13.46 1.19
CA ARG A 25 -4.39 -12.54 1.54
C ARG A 25 -4.77 -12.77 3.01
N LYS A 26 -4.68 -11.72 3.84
CA LYS A 26 -5.01 -11.76 5.27
C LYS A 26 -6.36 -11.09 5.60
N VAL A 27 -6.89 -10.31 4.66
CA VAL A 27 -8.13 -9.54 4.80
C VAL A 27 -8.97 -9.68 3.53
N GLU A 28 -10.29 -9.72 3.68
CA GLU A 28 -11.23 -9.87 2.56
C GLU A 28 -11.50 -8.55 1.82
N THR A 29 -11.46 -7.42 2.51
CA THR A 29 -11.65 -6.11 1.88
C THR A 29 -10.43 -5.25 2.15
N ALA A 30 -10.06 -4.42 1.16
CA ALA A 30 -9.10 -3.37 1.39
C ALA A 30 -9.79 -2.20 2.10
N ASP A 31 -9.10 -1.59 3.06
CA ASP A 31 -9.58 -0.41 3.78
C ASP A 31 -8.42 0.56 3.98
N MET A 32 -8.79 1.84 4.11
CA MET A 32 -7.83 2.92 4.29
C MET A 32 -8.30 3.84 5.42
N ARG A 33 -7.32 4.36 6.15
CA ARG A 33 -7.56 5.26 7.26
C ARG A 33 -6.44 6.29 7.31
N VAL A 34 -6.78 7.54 7.62
CA VAL A 34 -5.81 8.59 7.88
C VAL A 34 -5.92 9.04 9.32
N ILE A 35 -4.77 9.12 9.98
CA ILE A 35 -4.60 9.75 11.28
C ILE A 35 -3.75 10.98 11.04
N ASP A 36 -4.36 12.15 11.06
CA ASP A 36 -3.69 13.43 10.90
C ASP A 36 -3.59 14.13 12.25
N TYR A 37 -2.40 14.61 12.61
CA TYR A 37 -2.18 15.22 13.91
C TYR A 37 -1.17 16.36 13.89
N ALA A 38 -1.43 17.34 14.75
CA ALA A 38 -0.62 18.51 15.01
C ALA A 38 -0.61 18.78 16.53
N PRO A 39 0.19 19.73 17.04
CA PRO A 39 0.26 20.01 18.48
C PRO A 39 -1.10 20.33 19.13
N SER A 40 -2.06 20.84 18.37
CA SER A 40 -3.38 21.25 18.85
C SER A 40 -4.56 20.50 18.24
N SER A 41 -4.33 19.52 17.35
CA SER A 41 -5.41 18.80 16.67
C SER A 41 -5.05 17.35 16.39
N VAL A 42 -6.05 16.49 16.42
CA VAL A 42 -5.97 15.11 15.92
C VAL A 42 -7.26 14.80 15.18
N THR A 43 -7.13 14.24 14.00
CA THR A 43 -8.21 13.78 13.14
C THR A 43 -7.94 12.33 12.79
N ASP A 44 -8.96 11.50 12.96
CA ASP A 44 -8.88 10.07 12.67
C ASP A 44 -10.12 9.66 11.89
N GLN A 45 -9.94 9.35 10.61
CA GLN A 45 -11.05 9.07 9.71
C GLN A 45 -10.71 7.96 8.70
N ALA A 46 -11.74 7.19 8.34
CA ALA A 46 -11.67 6.26 7.22
C ALA A 46 -11.68 7.04 5.90
N LEU A 47 -10.91 6.57 4.92
CA LEU A 47 -10.92 7.09 3.56
C LEU A 47 -11.71 6.13 2.67
N ALA A 48 -12.66 6.67 1.90
CA ALA A 48 -13.37 5.88 0.89
C ALA A 48 -12.47 5.68 -0.34
N ASP A 49 -11.84 6.77 -0.77
CA ASP A 49 -10.89 6.79 -1.89
C ASP A 49 -9.56 7.43 -1.47
N ILE A 50 -8.49 7.11 -2.20
CA ILE A 50 -7.16 7.66 -1.87
C ILE A 50 -7.07 9.17 -2.16
N GLU A 51 -7.92 9.67 -3.07
CA GLU A 51 -8.03 11.09 -3.37
C GLU A 51 -8.50 11.91 -2.16
N ASP A 52 -9.32 11.33 -1.29
CA ASP A 52 -9.74 11.95 -0.02
C ASP A 52 -8.55 12.19 0.94
N GLY A 53 -7.44 11.47 0.72
CA GLY A 53 -6.19 11.60 1.45
C GLY A 53 -5.31 12.77 0.98
N VAL A 54 -5.54 13.31 -0.22
CA VAL A 54 -4.71 14.35 -0.83
C VAL A 54 -4.63 15.64 0.00
N PRO A 55 -5.73 16.15 0.59
CA PRO A 55 -5.67 17.36 1.42
C PRO A 55 -4.71 17.25 2.61
N PHE A 56 -4.53 16.05 3.16
CA PHE A 56 -3.62 15.79 4.26
C PHE A 56 -2.15 15.83 3.83
N LYS A 57 -1.86 15.44 2.58
CA LYS A 57 -0.50 15.50 2.01
C LYS A 57 0.05 16.92 1.94
N ASP A 58 -0.80 17.91 1.69
CA ASP A 58 -0.39 19.30 1.48
C ASP A 58 -0.53 20.17 2.74
N SER A 59 -0.89 19.57 3.87
CA SER A 59 -1.05 20.24 5.16
C SER A 59 0.27 20.33 5.94
N ASP A 60 0.36 21.29 6.87
CA ASP A 60 1.52 21.44 7.77
C ASP A 60 1.52 20.42 8.94
N SER A 61 0.52 19.54 9.02
CA SER A 61 0.39 18.51 10.04
C SER A 61 1.10 17.21 9.64
N VAL A 62 1.26 16.31 10.61
CA VAL A 62 1.79 14.97 10.35
C VAL A 62 0.63 14.04 10.07
N SER A 63 0.60 13.46 8.87
CA SER A 63 -0.45 12.54 8.44
C SER A 63 0.08 11.11 8.32
N TRP A 64 -0.55 10.18 9.01
CA TRP A 64 -0.31 8.74 8.88
C TRP A 64 -1.45 8.10 8.11
N VAL A 65 -1.16 7.68 6.88
CA VAL A 65 -2.08 6.90 6.05
C VAL A 65 -1.82 5.41 6.28
N ASN A 66 -2.82 4.71 6.79
CA ASN A 66 -2.82 3.25 6.95
C ASN A 66 -3.64 2.60 5.84
N VAL A 67 -3.05 1.63 5.16
CA VAL A 67 -3.66 0.90 4.04
C VAL A 67 -3.62 -0.58 4.36
N ASN A 68 -4.79 -1.19 4.54
CA ASN A 68 -4.95 -2.61 4.73
C ASN A 68 -5.39 -3.27 3.43
N GLY A 69 -4.90 -4.49 3.17
CA GLY A 69 -5.32 -5.26 2.00
C GLY A 69 -4.54 -4.96 0.72
N LEU A 70 -3.21 -5.09 0.78
CA LEU A 70 -2.28 -4.99 -0.37
C LEU A 70 -2.62 -5.90 -1.58
N HIS A 71 -3.57 -6.83 -1.43
CA HIS A 71 -4.05 -7.66 -2.53
C HIS A 71 -4.86 -6.88 -3.58
N ASN A 72 -5.31 -5.66 -3.26
CA ASN A 72 -5.95 -4.77 -4.22
C ASN A 72 -4.90 -3.96 -5.01
N GLU A 73 -4.41 -4.54 -6.11
CA GLU A 73 -3.35 -3.96 -6.95
C GLU A 73 -3.76 -2.60 -7.56
N ALA A 74 -5.03 -2.42 -7.90
CA ALA A 74 -5.54 -1.15 -8.43
C ALA A 74 -5.39 -0.02 -7.41
N LEU A 75 -5.81 -0.28 -6.15
CA LEU A 75 -5.68 0.68 -5.06
C LEU A 75 -4.22 1.09 -4.82
N ILE A 76 -3.30 0.12 -4.80
CA ILE A 76 -1.86 0.39 -4.63
C ILE A 76 -1.31 1.20 -5.80
N GLY A 77 -1.76 0.92 -7.03
CA GLY A 77 -1.41 1.72 -8.20
C GLY A 77 -1.90 3.17 -8.10
N ASP A 78 -3.11 3.40 -7.60
CA ASP A 78 -3.66 4.74 -7.44
C ASP A 78 -2.97 5.51 -6.32
N ILE A 79 -2.64 4.86 -5.19
CA ILE A 79 -1.74 5.41 -4.16
C ILE A 79 -0.41 5.82 -4.80
N GLY A 80 0.16 4.95 -5.63
CA GLY A 80 1.39 5.22 -6.35
C GLY A 80 1.35 6.51 -7.17
N LYS A 81 0.28 6.71 -7.94
CA LYS A 81 0.09 7.91 -8.76
C LYS A 81 -0.10 9.16 -7.91
N VAL A 82 -0.95 9.10 -6.88
CA VAL A 82 -1.28 10.24 -6.02
C VAL A 82 -0.08 10.73 -5.23
N PHE A 83 0.74 9.81 -4.70
CA PHE A 83 1.90 10.13 -3.88
C PHE A 83 3.22 10.18 -4.67
N GLY A 84 3.19 9.94 -5.99
CA GLY A 84 4.39 9.95 -6.83
C GLY A 84 5.39 8.82 -6.51
N ILE A 85 4.90 7.67 -6.03
CA ILE A 85 5.74 6.53 -5.69
C ILE A 85 6.09 5.77 -6.97
N HIS A 86 7.39 5.55 -7.18
CA HIS A 86 7.88 4.87 -8.37
C HIS A 86 7.35 3.42 -8.44
N PRO A 87 6.93 2.90 -9.62
CA PRO A 87 6.35 1.57 -9.76
C PRO A 87 7.19 0.42 -9.19
N LEU A 88 8.52 0.50 -9.26
CA LEU A 88 9.42 -0.48 -8.66
C LEU A 88 9.30 -0.58 -7.13
N VAL A 89 9.02 0.54 -6.45
CA VAL A 89 8.81 0.54 -5.00
C VAL A 89 7.45 -0.10 -4.67
N LEU A 90 6.44 0.13 -5.51
CA LEU A 90 5.12 -0.50 -5.35
C LEU A 90 5.18 -2.01 -5.60
N GLU A 91 5.98 -2.44 -6.58
CA GLU A 91 6.29 -3.86 -6.82
C GLU A 91 6.88 -4.52 -5.56
N ASP A 92 7.87 -3.88 -4.93
CA ASP A 92 8.48 -4.35 -3.68
C ASP A 92 7.45 -4.43 -2.53
N ILE A 93 6.58 -3.42 -2.39
CA ILE A 93 5.50 -3.40 -1.37
C ILE A 93 4.53 -4.57 -1.56
N LEU A 94 4.16 -4.88 -2.81
CA LEU A 94 3.25 -5.97 -3.15
C LEU A 94 3.89 -7.35 -2.98
N ASN A 95 5.22 -7.42 -2.98
CA ASN A 95 5.98 -8.64 -2.74
C ASN A 95 6.28 -8.84 -1.24
N THR A 96 5.27 -9.31 -0.51
CA THR A 96 5.39 -9.61 0.93
C THR A 96 6.36 -10.76 1.26
N GLY A 97 6.87 -11.48 0.26
CA GLY A 97 7.89 -12.53 0.40
C GLY A 97 9.33 -12.06 0.19
N GLN A 98 9.59 -10.79 -0.14
CA GLN A 98 10.93 -10.32 -0.55
C GLN A 98 12.00 -10.43 0.56
N ARG A 99 11.61 -10.51 1.84
CA ARG A 99 12.53 -10.61 3.00
C ARG A 99 12.50 -11.96 3.73
N LEU A 100 11.69 -12.91 3.27
CA LEU A 100 11.52 -14.25 3.89
C LEU A 100 12.19 -15.32 3.03
#